data_AF-A0A815LHW3-F1
#
_entry.id   AF-A0A815LHW3-F1
#
_cell.length_a   1.000
_cell.length_b   1.000
_cell.length_c   1.000
_cell.angle_alpha   90.00
_cell.angle_beta   90.00
_cell.angle_gamma   90.00
#
_symmetry.space_group_name_H-M   'P 1'
#
loop_
_entity.id
_entity.type
_entity.pdbx_description
1 polymer ?
#
loop_
_entity_poly.entity_id
_entity_poly.type
_entity_poly.pdbx_seq_one_letter_code
_entity_poly.pdbx_strand_id
1 'polypeptide(L)'
;METATREDPFLSHFETLIDEAQINKKSSKTTSELSSLSLGSCQFASTFTDKSPILPCPVTNLDSFAIKKSLLSNIENSGSQLTPLQLDFFSLIHKYYDVYYPNRTNSNDVGEQLRFVICLHLINHVLKTRSRVLSHNAKLKENPDLDYRDQGFSRPKVLIIVPFRESVRRIVNCFENLLLTNDDSEKDDQLQMSHRKRFKEEYGGSEIDTPANDGKFQRTSDEYNEIFSGNIDDHFRLGISVTRKSLKFFQSVYKSDFLIVSPVGLRTLLEKRRQKRKRAEASDNSDSDDDDKDQDSSANNASTIADFLSSIECVYIDQLDILSMQNLDHLFFILENLNVIPQQATATTDFSRIRYWSLNGWARFYRQLIVLSSFTSPLFLSLFHRFAMNYAGQCLIQPHFPLNGYIRPLSAFPQLFQRIPVCDPTLRFNYFVEHILPRFDTSTYDH
;
A
#
# COMPACT_ATOMS: atom_id res chain seq x y z
N MET A 1 -9.37 -29.24 -28.43
CA MET A 1 -8.10 -29.41 -27.70
C MET A 1 -8.23 -28.62 -26.42
N GLU A 2 -8.21 -29.34 -25.30
CA GLU A 2 -8.57 -28.86 -23.97
C GLU A 2 -7.80 -27.61 -23.59
N THR A 3 -8.53 -26.55 -23.22
CA THR A 3 -8.00 -25.38 -22.56
C THR A 3 -7.39 -25.84 -21.24
N ALA A 4 -6.07 -25.96 -21.18
CA ALA A 4 -5.36 -26.01 -19.91
C ALA A 4 -5.93 -24.89 -19.02
N THR A 5 -6.56 -25.26 -17.92
CA THR A 5 -7.19 -24.35 -16.96
C THR A 5 -6.13 -23.37 -16.50
N ARG A 6 -6.16 -22.16 -17.06
CA ARG A 6 -5.20 -21.12 -16.76
C ARG A 6 -5.42 -20.68 -15.31
N GLU A 7 -4.45 -21.01 -14.46
CA GLU A 7 -4.52 -20.75 -13.03
C GLU A 7 -4.54 -19.24 -12.78
N ASP A 8 -5.63 -18.73 -12.19
CA ASP A 8 -5.75 -17.31 -11.85
C ASP A 8 -4.98 -17.02 -10.55
N PRO A 9 -3.94 -16.16 -10.56
CA PRO A 9 -3.20 -15.79 -9.37
C PRO A 9 -4.08 -15.21 -8.26
N PHE A 10 -5.20 -14.56 -8.60
CA PHE A 10 -6.15 -14.08 -7.59
C PHE A 10 -6.82 -15.24 -6.82
N LEU A 11 -7.25 -16.29 -7.52
CA LEU A 11 -7.93 -17.41 -6.88
C LEU A 11 -6.94 -18.25 -6.06
N SER A 12 -5.82 -18.62 -6.67
CA SER A 12 -4.75 -19.33 -5.95
C SER A 12 -4.30 -18.54 -4.72
N HIS A 13 -4.15 -17.22 -4.81
CA HIS A 13 -3.69 -16.41 -3.68
C HIS A 13 -4.68 -16.39 -2.49
N PHE A 14 -5.97 -16.21 -2.73
CA PHE A 14 -6.94 -16.04 -1.65
C PHE A 14 -7.63 -17.34 -1.20
N GLU A 15 -7.49 -18.43 -1.96
CA GLU A 15 -8.00 -19.77 -1.60
C GLU A 15 -6.94 -20.66 -0.92
N THR A 16 -5.65 -20.35 -1.07
CA THR A 16 -4.59 -21.08 -0.35
C THR A 16 -4.77 -20.92 1.16
N LEU A 17 -4.81 -22.03 1.88
CA LEU A 17 -4.86 -22.05 3.34
C LEU A 17 -3.44 -22.25 3.88
N ILE A 18 -3.00 -21.30 4.71
CA ILE A 18 -1.72 -21.36 5.42
C ILE A 18 -1.97 -21.98 6.79
N ASP A 19 -1.08 -22.87 7.22
CA ASP A 19 -1.16 -23.49 8.54
C ASP A 19 -0.41 -22.68 9.61
N GLU A 20 -0.83 -22.79 10.87
CA GLU A 20 -0.14 -22.18 12.02
C GLU A 20 1.33 -22.58 12.11
N ALA A 21 1.65 -23.82 11.75
CA ALA A 21 3.02 -24.31 11.73
C ALA A 21 3.90 -23.56 10.71
N GLN A 22 3.33 -23.13 9.58
CA GLN A 22 4.05 -22.35 8.56
C GLN A 22 4.29 -20.92 9.04
N ILE A 23 3.33 -20.33 9.75
CA ILE A 23 3.45 -18.99 10.35
C ILE A 23 4.50 -18.99 11.48
N ASN A 24 4.50 -20.04 12.31
CA ASN A 24 5.36 -20.15 13.49
C ASN A 24 6.78 -20.65 13.17
N LYS A 25 7.06 -21.09 11.93
CA LYS A 25 8.43 -21.37 11.45
C LYS A 25 9.24 -20.08 11.35
N LYS A 26 9.67 -19.56 12.51
CA LYS A 26 10.80 -18.65 12.61
C LYS A 26 12.07 -19.45 12.29
N SER A 27 12.63 -19.30 11.10
CA SER A 27 14.10 -19.24 10.85
C SER A 27 14.52 -19.78 9.48
N SER A 28 14.39 -18.94 8.44
CA SER A 28 15.36 -18.76 7.34
C SER A 28 14.62 -18.08 6.19
N LYS A 29 14.92 -16.82 5.92
CA LYS A 29 14.45 -16.19 4.67
C LYS A 29 15.30 -16.75 3.55
N THR A 30 14.70 -17.44 2.60
CA THR A 30 15.39 -17.79 1.36
C THR A 30 15.45 -16.53 0.51
N THR A 31 16.66 -16.00 0.31
CA THR A 31 16.88 -14.84 -0.55
C THR A 31 17.43 -15.31 -1.90
N SER A 32 16.80 -14.89 -2.99
CA SER A 32 17.28 -15.14 -4.35
C SER A 32 17.37 -13.83 -5.11
N GLU A 33 18.49 -13.59 -5.79
CA GLU A 33 18.66 -12.42 -6.66
C GLU A 33 18.39 -12.81 -8.11
N LEU A 34 17.56 -12.01 -8.78
CA LEU A 34 17.21 -12.17 -10.19
C LEU A 34 17.32 -10.82 -10.89
N SER A 35 17.91 -10.79 -12.08
CA SER A 35 18.00 -9.57 -12.88
C SER A 35 16.93 -9.56 -13.97
N SER A 36 16.13 -8.50 -14.04
CA SER A 36 15.31 -8.16 -15.21
C SER A 36 16.00 -7.06 -16.01
N LEU A 37 15.81 -7.08 -17.33
CA LEU A 37 16.32 -6.05 -18.23
C LEU A 37 15.67 -4.68 -17.99
N SER A 38 14.39 -4.65 -17.56
CA SER A 38 13.63 -3.41 -17.40
C SER A 38 13.58 -2.92 -15.94
N LEU A 39 13.50 -3.84 -14.97
CA LEU A 39 13.42 -3.51 -13.53
C LEU A 39 14.79 -3.43 -12.86
N GLY A 40 15.84 -3.98 -13.47
CA GLY A 40 17.15 -4.13 -12.86
C GLY A 40 17.25 -5.35 -11.94
N SER A 41 18.13 -5.27 -10.93
CA SER A 41 18.35 -6.35 -9.97
C SER A 41 17.21 -6.40 -8.96
N CYS A 42 16.59 -7.58 -8.80
CA CYS A 42 15.46 -7.84 -7.92
C CYS A 42 15.87 -8.87 -6.87
N GLN A 43 15.82 -8.50 -5.59
CA GLN A 43 16.03 -9.40 -4.47
C GLN A 43 14.68 -9.94 -3.98
N PHE A 44 14.50 -11.24 -4.08
CA PHE A 44 13.32 -11.91 -3.56
C PHE A 44 13.61 -12.53 -2.22
N ALA A 45 12.68 -12.38 -1.29
CA ALA A 45 12.72 -13.09 -0.03
C ALA A 45 11.34 -13.70 0.24
N SER A 46 11.33 -14.97 0.62
CA SER A 46 10.12 -15.65 1.08
C SER A 46 10.41 -16.37 2.39
N THR A 47 9.38 -16.46 3.23
CA THR A 47 9.38 -17.28 4.46
C THR A 47 8.49 -18.50 4.35
N PHE A 48 7.64 -18.58 3.32
CA PHE A 48 6.61 -19.62 3.18
C PHE A 48 6.82 -20.53 1.98
N THR A 49 7.52 -20.05 0.95
CA THR A 49 7.69 -20.74 -0.31
C THR A 49 9.17 -20.83 -0.68
N ASP A 50 9.68 -22.06 -0.87
CA ASP A 50 11.01 -22.29 -1.43
C ASP A 50 11.06 -22.11 -2.96
N LYS A 51 9.90 -21.82 -3.58
CA LYS A 51 9.81 -21.59 -5.01
C LYS A 51 10.41 -20.23 -5.34
N SER A 52 11.56 -20.24 -6.00
CA SER A 52 12.13 -19.03 -6.58
C SER A 52 11.17 -18.45 -7.62
N PRO A 53 10.87 -17.15 -7.57
CA PRO A 53 10.07 -16.50 -8.60
C PRO A 53 10.80 -16.59 -9.94
N ILE A 54 10.02 -16.62 -11.03
CA ILE A 54 10.57 -16.63 -12.38
C ILE A 54 10.53 -15.18 -12.89
N LEU A 55 11.72 -14.62 -13.13
CA LEU A 55 11.95 -13.35 -13.81
C LEU A 55 13.07 -13.51 -14.86
N PRO A 56 13.00 -12.79 -16.00
CA PRO A 56 11.85 -12.02 -16.47
C PRO A 56 10.66 -12.96 -16.73
N CYS A 57 9.44 -12.45 -16.58
CA CYS A 57 8.28 -13.26 -16.94
C CYS A 57 8.33 -13.49 -18.47
N PRO A 58 8.20 -14.72 -18.99
CA PRO A 58 8.17 -14.96 -20.44
C PRO A 58 6.90 -14.39 -21.12
N VAL A 59 6.08 -13.67 -20.35
CA VAL A 59 4.77 -13.17 -20.71
C VAL A 59 4.93 -11.87 -21.49
N THR A 60 4.90 -11.98 -22.81
CA THR A 60 5.00 -10.84 -23.74
C THR A 60 3.67 -10.10 -23.90
N ASN A 61 2.53 -10.73 -23.58
CA ASN A 61 1.20 -10.21 -23.90
C ASN A 61 0.30 -10.03 -22.66
N LEU A 62 -0.55 -9.01 -22.72
CA LEU A 62 -1.58 -8.73 -21.70
C LEU A 62 -2.58 -9.87 -21.53
N ASP A 63 -2.89 -10.56 -22.62
CA ASP A 63 -3.83 -11.67 -22.65
C ASP A 63 -3.45 -12.78 -21.68
N SER A 64 -2.15 -12.97 -21.42
CA SER A 64 -1.60 -13.99 -20.52
C SER A 64 -1.72 -13.66 -19.03
N PHE A 65 -2.14 -12.44 -18.68
CA PHE A 65 -2.57 -12.12 -17.32
C PHE A 65 -4.06 -12.35 -17.12
N ALA A 66 -4.46 -12.85 -15.95
CA ALA A 66 -5.85 -13.07 -15.62
C ALA A 66 -6.55 -11.72 -15.33
N ILE A 67 -6.71 -10.88 -16.35
CA ILE A 67 -7.42 -9.59 -16.28
C ILE A 67 -8.86 -9.79 -16.76
N LYS A 68 -9.82 -9.07 -16.15
CA LYS A 68 -11.19 -9.08 -16.66
C LYS A 68 -11.26 -8.59 -18.11
N LYS A 69 -12.02 -9.32 -18.93
CA LYS A 69 -12.26 -8.99 -20.35
C LYS A 69 -12.70 -7.54 -20.59
N SER A 70 -13.51 -6.98 -19.70
CA SER A 70 -13.98 -5.59 -19.79
C SER A 70 -12.87 -4.55 -19.68
N LEU A 71 -11.80 -4.85 -18.93
CA LEU A 71 -10.64 -3.96 -18.82
C LEU A 71 -9.69 -4.14 -20.01
N LEU A 72 -9.51 -5.40 -20.46
CA LEU A 72 -8.70 -5.70 -21.64
C LEU A 72 -9.26 -5.00 -22.89
N SER A 73 -10.57 -5.09 -23.12
CA SER A 73 -11.21 -4.39 -24.25
C SER A 73 -11.00 -2.87 -24.19
N ASN A 74 -11.01 -2.27 -23.00
CA ASN A 74 -10.83 -0.84 -22.84
C ASN A 74 -9.39 -0.41 -23.16
N ILE A 75 -8.40 -1.22 -22.77
CA ILE A 75 -6.98 -0.97 -23.07
C ILE A 75 -6.69 -1.18 -24.56
N GLU A 76 -7.28 -2.20 -25.18
CA GLU A 76 -7.18 -2.43 -26.62
C GLU A 76 -7.80 -1.27 -27.41
N ASN A 77 -8.97 -0.78 -26.98
CA ASN A 77 -9.64 0.36 -27.59
C ASN A 77 -8.87 1.68 -27.43
N SER A 78 -8.08 1.83 -26.36
CA SER A 78 -7.22 3.01 -26.18
C SER A 78 -5.97 2.98 -27.05
N GLY A 79 -5.73 1.90 -27.81
CA GLY A 79 -4.59 1.74 -28.72
C GLY A 79 -3.23 1.71 -28.03
N SER A 80 -3.20 1.57 -26.70
CA SER A 80 -1.99 1.71 -25.89
C SER A 80 -1.35 0.35 -25.63
N GLN A 81 -0.13 0.14 -26.12
CA GLN A 81 0.68 -1.03 -25.77
C GLN A 81 1.44 -0.76 -24.46
N LEU A 82 1.53 -1.76 -23.59
CA LEU A 82 2.30 -1.63 -22.36
C LEU A 82 3.80 -1.66 -22.64
N THR A 83 4.54 -0.82 -21.91
CA THR A 83 6.00 -0.81 -21.97
C THR A 83 6.58 -2.08 -21.33
N PRO A 84 7.83 -2.48 -21.65
CA PRO A 84 8.48 -3.62 -21.00
C PRO A 84 8.54 -3.47 -19.47
N LEU A 85 8.81 -2.25 -18.99
CA LEU A 85 8.81 -1.94 -17.55
C LEU A 85 7.44 -2.22 -16.93
N GLN A 86 6.37 -1.79 -17.60
CA GLN A 86 4.99 -2.01 -17.16
C GLN A 86 4.66 -3.50 -17.08
N LEU A 87 5.03 -4.29 -18.09
CA LEU A 87 4.77 -5.73 -18.11
C LEU A 87 5.54 -6.48 -17.02
N ASP A 88 6.83 -6.19 -16.86
CA ASP A 88 7.66 -6.82 -15.83
C ASP A 88 7.15 -6.46 -14.44
N PHE A 89 6.86 -5.18 -14.19
CA PHE A 89 6.30 -4.74 -12.91
C PHE A 89 4.92 -5.36 -12.65
N PHE A 90 4.05 -5.40 -13.68
CA PHE A 90 2.74 -6.01 -13.56
C PHE A 90 2.83 -7.48 -13.19
N SER A 91 3.80 -8.21 -13.74
CA SER A 91 3.97 -9.63 -13.46
C SER A 91 4.24 -9.93 -11.98
N LEU A 92 4.94 -9.02 -11.30
CA LEU A 92 5.22 -9.10 -9.87
C LEU A 92 3.96 -8.85 -9.05
N ILE A 93 3.29 -7.73 -9.31
CA ILE A 93 2.11 -7.36 -8.52
C ILE A 93 0.92 -8.27 -8.82
N HIS A 94 0.80 -8.81 -10.03
CA HIS A 94 -0.25 -9.75 -10.43
C HIS A 94 -0.19 -11.07 -9.66
N LYS A 95 1.02 -11.52 -9.29
CA LYS A 95 1.25 -12.69 -8.43
C LYS A 95 1.14 -12.39 -6.94
N TYR A 96 0.68 -11.19 -6.57
CA TYR A 96 0.51 -10.74 -5.20
C TYR A 96 1.82 -10.72 -4.38
N TYR A 97 3.00 -10.58 -5.00
CA TYR A 97 4.22 -10.30 -4.24
C TYR A 97 4.10 -8.92 -3.57
N ASP A 98 4.66 -8.79 -2.36
CA ASP A 98 4.94 -7.47 -1.79
C ASP A 98 6.10 -6.85 -2.58
N VAL A 99 5.96 -5.60 -3.03
CA VAL A 99 6.96 -4.99 -3.92
C VAL A 99 7.40 -3.64 -3.38
N TYR A 100 8.71 -3.44 -3.29
CA TYR A 100 9.32 -2.13 -3.07
C TYR A 100 10.14 -1.72 -4.30
N TYR A 101 9.80 -0.56 -4.86
CA TYR A 101 10.47 0.00 -6.03
C TYR A 101 11.04 1.39 -5.72
N PRO A 102 12.37 1.51 -5.59
CA PRO A 102 13.03 2.76 -5.19
C PRO A 102 13.50 3.64 -6.35
N ASN A 103 13.08 3.36 -7.60
CA ASN A 103 13.49 4.12 -8.79
C ASN A 103 12.31 4.89 -9.41
N ARG A 104 11.35 5.33 -8.58
CA ARG A 104 10.19 6.07 -9.06
C ARG A 104 10.61 7.50 -9.38
N THR A 105 11.00 7.76 -10.62
CA THR A 105 11.26 9.12 -11.09
C THR A 105 9.99 9.78 -11.60
N ASN A 106 9.90 11.09 -11.37
CA ASN A 106 8.92 11.96 -12.00
C ASN A 106 9.35 12.29 -13.45
N SER A 107 10.66 12.35 -13.70
CA SER A 107 11.22 12.43 -15.06
C SER A 107 10.97 11.15 -15.88
N ASN A 108 10.75 11.33 -17.19
CA ASN A 108 10.51 10.28 -18.19
C ASN A 108 9.25 9.42 -18.00
N ASP A 109 8.22 9.96 -17.32
CA ASP A 109 6.92 9.30 -17.13
C ASP A 109 6.97 7.93 -16.44
N VAL A 110 8.09 7.57 -15.79
CA VAL A 110 8.24 6.27 -15.12
C VAL A 110 7.20 6.10 -14.01
N GLY A 111 7.01 7.13 -13.19
CA GLY A 111 5.98 7.15 -12.16
C GLY A 111 4.56 6.98 -12.72
N GLU A 112 4.26 7.61 -13.87
CA GLU A 112 2.96 7.49 -14.55
C GLU A 112 2.76 6.08 -15.14
N GLN A 113 3.80 5.51 -15.75
CA GLN A 113 3.79 4.15 -16.27
C GLN A 113 3.50 3.12 -15.18
N LEU A 114 4.17 3.22 -14.03
CA LEU A 114 3.95 2.33 -12.88
C LEU A 114 2.55 2.52 -12.29
N ARG A 115 2.10 3.78 -12.14
CA ARG A 115 0.77 4.08 -11.61
C ARG A 115 -0.32 3.45 -12.46
N PHE A 116 -0.22 3.52 -13.79
CA PHE A 116 -1.19 2.90 -14.69
C PHE A 116 -1.37 1.41 -14.40
N VAL A 117 -0.25 0.68 -14.28
CA VAL A 117 -0.24 -0.76 -14.06
C VAL A 117 -0.74 -1.14 -12.67
N ILE A 118 -0.38 -0.36 -11.65
CA ILE A 118 -0.88 -0.53 -10.29
C ILE A 118 -2.39 -0.30 -10.26
N CYS A 119 -2.88 0.78 -10.87
CA CYS A 119 -4.30 1.07 -10.96
C CYS A 119 -5.07 -0.06 -11.66
N LEU A 120 -4.55 -0.61 -12.76
CA LEU A 120 -5.11 -1.77 -13.45
C LEU A 120 -5.20 -2.99 -12.53
N HIS A 121 -4.13 -3.30 -11.79
CA HIS A 121 -4.11 -4.41 -10.82
C HIS A 121 -5.17 -4.23 -9.73
N LEU A 122 -5.23 -3.04 -9.11
CA LEU A 122 -6.14 -2.76 -8.01
C LEU A 122 -7.62 -2.80 -8.45
N ILE A 123 -7.95 -2.25 -9.63
CA ILE A 123 -9.30 -2.34 -10.21
C ILE A 123 -9.65 -3.79 -10.51
N ASN A 124 -8.75 -4.53 -11.16
CA ASN A 124 -8.98 -5.93 -11.49
C ASN A 124 -9.24 -6.76 -10.22
N HIS A 125 -8.45 -6.55 -9.17
CA HIS A 125 -8.64 -7.18 -7.86
C HIS A 125 -10.04 -6.90 -7.28
N VAL A 126 -10.44 -5.63 -7.15
CA VAL A 126 -11.77 -5.26 -6.59
C VAL A 126 -12.91 -5.81 -7.44
N LEU A 127 -12.80 -5.72 -8.77
CA LEU A 127 -13.81 -6.26 -9.67
C LEU A 127 -13.93 -7.78 -9.54
N LYS A 128 -12.82 -8.53 -9.40
CA LYS A 128 -12.85 -9.97 -9.17
C LYS A 128 -13.52 -10.33 -7.86
N THR A 129 -13.12 -9.69 -6.76
CA THR A 129 -13.73 -9.87 -5.44
C THR A 129 -15.23 -9.62 -5.49
N ARG A 130 -15.67 -8.52 -6.11
CA ARG A 130 -17.10 -8.19 -6.26
C ARG A 130 -17.85 -9.21 -7.12
N SER A 131 -17.26 -9.65 -8.24
CA SER A 131 -17.90 -10.66 -9.10
C SER A 131 -18.10 -11.98 -8.38
N ARG A 132 -17.14 -12.40 -7.56
CA ARG A 132 -17.23 -13.61 -6.74
C ARG A 132 -18.32 -13.49 -5.68
N VAL A 133 -18.37 -12.38 -4.95
CA VAL A 133 -19.43 -12.13 -3.96
C VAL A 133 -20.81 -12.14 -4.61
N LEU A 134 -20.96 -11.54 -5.79
CA LEU A 134 -22.22 -11.54 -6.52
C LEU A 134 -22.63 -12.93 -7.03
N SER A 135 -21.68 -13.75 -7.50
CA SER A 135 -21.98 -15.10 -7.97
C SER A 135 -22.37 -16.02 -6.82
N HIS A 136 -21.68 -15.94 -5.67
CA HIS A 136 -22.07 -16.70 -4.48
C HIS A 136 -23.41 -16.24 -3.91
N ASN A 137 -23.67 -14.93 -3.88
CA ASN A 137 -24.98 -14.42 -3.48
C ASN A 137 -26.11 -14.94 -4.39
N ALA A 138 -25.86 -15.12 -5.70
CA ALA A 138 -26.84 -15.71 -6.60
C ALA A 138 -27.07 -17.20 -6.29
N LYS A 139 -25.99 -17.97 -6.08
CA LYS A 139 -26.07 -19.39 -5.72
C LYS A 139 -26.72 -19.64 -4.36
N LEU A 140 -26.48 -18.77 -3.38
CA LEU A 140 -27.11 -18.85 -2.05
C LEU A 140 -28.62 -18.60 -2.10
N LYS A 141 -29.11 -17.84 -3.09
CA LYS A 141 -30.55 -17.68 -3.31
C LYS A 141 -31.20 -18.95 -3.86
N GLU A 142 -30.45 -19.73 -4.63
CA GLU A 142 -30.91 -21.01 -5.17
C GLU A 142 -30.81 -22.12 -4.13
N ASN A 143 -29.70 -22.20 -3.40
CA ASN A 143 -29.45 -23.20 -2.35
C ASN A 143 -28.87 -22.51 -1.09
N PRO A 144 -29.67 -22.31 -0.04
CA PRO A 144 -29.25 -21.60 1.17
C PRO A 144 -28.27 -22.42 2.04
N ASP A 145 -28.18 -23.73 1.83
CA ASP A 145 -27.31 -24.64 2.61
C ASP A 145 -25.84 -24.62 2.14
N LEU A 146 -25.50 -23.81 1.13
CA LEU A 146 -24.13 -23.71 0.62
C LEU A 146 -23.26 -22.81 1.50
N ASP A 147 -22.10 -23.30 1.93
CA ASP A 147 -21.16 -22.53 2.73
C ASP A 147 -20.13 -21.78 1.87
N TYR A 148 -20.34 -20.47 1.68
CA TYR A 148 -19.39 -19.59 0.98
C TYR A 148 -18.69 -18.62 1.90
N ARG A 149 -17.36 -18.72 1.97
CA ARG A 149 -16.50 -17.81 2.74
C ARG A 149 -15.72 -16.87 1.83
N ASP A 150 -16.39 -15.80 1.41
CA ASP A 150 -15.89 -14.87 0.40
C ASP A 150 -15.83 -13.40 0.86
N GLN A 151 -16.22 -13.12 2.10
CA GLN A 151 -16.23 -11.78 2.66
C GLN A 151 -15.12 -11.56 3.70
N GLY A 152 -14.90 -10.30 4.04
CA GLY A 152 -14.16 -9.90 5.24
C GLY A 152 -15.07 -9.10 6.16
N PHE A 153 -14.57 -8.67 7.32
CA PHE A 153 -15.32 -7.89 8.30
C PHE A 153 -15.85 -6.55 7.77
N SER A 154 -15.02 -5.83 7.01
CA SER A 154 -15.37 -4.58 6.33
C SER A 154 -15.36 -4.73 4.79
N ARG A 155 -16.05 -3.80 4.12
CA ARG A 155 -16.13 -3.73 2.65
C ARG A 155 -14.85 -3.22 1.95
N PRO A 156 -14.13 -2.20 2.46
CA PRO A 156 -12.91 -1.73 1.81
C PRO A 156 -11.89 -2.84 1.63
N LYS A 157 -11.40 -2.98 0.39
CA LYS A 157 -10.39 -4.00 0.02
C LYS A 157 -9.05 -3.38 -0.30
N VAL A 158 -9.06 -2.15 -0.80
CA VAL A 158 -7.85 -1.47 -1.25
C VAL A 158 -7.68 -0.17 -0.47
N LEU A 159 -6.48 0.02 0.08
CA LEU A 159 -6.05 1.27 0.69
C LEU A 159 -4.92 1.88 -0.16
N ILE A 160 -5.09 3.12 -0.56
CA ILE A 160 -4.12 3.89 -1.32
C ILE A 160 -3.70 5.08 -0.47
N ILE A 161 -2.40 5.17 -0.18
CA ILE A 161 -1.80 6.24 0.62
C ILE A 161 -0.93 7.08 -0.30
N VAL A 162 -1.28 8.36 -0.42
CA VAL A 162 -0.57 9.32 -1.30
C VAL A 162 -0.37 10.65 -0.58
N PRO A 163 0.67 11.43 -0.95
CA PRO A 163 1.01 12.64 -0.21
C PRO A 163 0.03 13.80 -0.44
N PHE A 164 -0.42 14.02 -1.67
CA PHE A 164 -1.17 15.22 -2.09
C PHE A 164 -2.45 14.90 -2.84
N ARG A 165 -3.39 15.86 -2.88
CA ARG A 165 -4.63 15.76 -3.67
C ARG A 165 -4.39 15.62 -5.17
N GLU A 166 -3.32 16.20 -5.70
CA GLU A 166 -2.95 16.02 -7.11
C GLU A 166 -2.70 14.54 -7.44
N SER A 167 -2.01 13.79 -6.58
CA SER A 167 -1.80 12.35 -6.78
C SER A 167 -3.13 11.58 -6.81
N VAL A 168 -4.12 12.00 -6.00
CA VAL A 168 -5.48 11.45 -6.05
C VAL A 168 -6.13 11.73 -7.40
N ARG A 169 -6.03 12.97 -7.90
CA ARG A 169 -6.57 13.35 -9.21
C ARG A 169 -5.99 12.48 -10.31
N ARG A 170 -4.67 12.27 -10.35
CA ARG A 170 -4.03 11.43 -11.36
C ARG A 170 -4.44 9.95 -11.26
N ILE A 171 -4.57 9.41 -10.05
CA ILE A 171 -5.06 8.03 -9.83
C ILE A 171 -6.51 7.88 -10.30
N VAL A 172 -7.37 8.86 -9.98
CA VAL A 172 -8.77 8.84 -10.40
C VAL A 172 -8.89 8.97 -11.92
N ASN A 173 -8.10 9.82 -12.56
CA ASN A 173 -8.06 9.90 -14.03
C ASN A 173 -7.64 8.55 -14.64
N CYS A 174 -6.67 7.85 -14.05
CA CYS A 174 -6.32 6.50 -14.50
C CYS A 174 -7.47 5.51 -14.30
N PHE A 175 -8.21 5.59 -13.19
CA PHE A 175 -9.41 4.77 -12.98
C PHE A 175 -10.51 5.08 -14.00
N GLU A 176 -10.74 6.36 -14.32
CA GLU A 176 -11.68 6.79 -15.36
C GLU A 176 -11.27 6.17 -16.72
N ASN A 177 -10.01 6.32 -17.13
CA ASN A 177 -9.52 5.78 -18.40
C ASN A 177 -9.58 4.25 -18.50
N LEU A 178 -9.41 3.53 -17.38
CA LEU A 178 -9.48 2.07 -17.36
C LEU A 178 -10.92 1.52 -17.37
N LEU A 179 -11.89 2.28 -16.85
CA LEU A 179 -13.27 1.82 -16.66
C LEU A 179 -14.27 2.38 -17.68
N LEU A 180 -14.06 3.60 -18.13
CA LEU A 180 -14.96 4.34 -19.02
C LEU A 180 -14.39 4.34 -20.44
N THR A 181 -15.26 4.13 -21.43
CA THR A 181 -14.92 4.22 -22.86
C THR A 181 -15.36 5.57 -23.41
N ASN A 182 -14.54 6.20 -24.27
CA ASN A 182 -14.84 7.48 -24.92
C ASN A 182 -16.06 7.45 -25.87
N ASP A 183 -16.64 6.27 -26.12
CA ASP A 183 -17.81 6.09 -26.98
C ASP A 183 -19.15 6.43 -26.30
N ASP A 184 -19.16 6.61 -24.97
CA ASP A 184 -20.38 6.93 -24.23
C ASP A 184 -20.62 8.45 -24.26
N SER A 185 -21.71 8.87 -24.91
CA SER A 185 -22.11 10.27 -25.07
C SER A 185 -22.07 11.08 -23.74
N GLU A 186 -21.83 12.40 -23.81
CA GLU A 186 -21.70 13.32 -22.65
C GLU A 186 -22.82 13.26 -21.59
N LYS A 187 -23.99 12.67 -21.93
CA LYS A 187 -25.11 12.45 -21.00
C LYS A 187 -24.95 11.19 -20.14
N ASP A 188 -24.28 10.15 -20.64
CA ASP A 188 -23.97 8.93 -19.87
C ASP A 188 -22.81 9.13 -18.90
N ASP A 189 -21.87 10.05 -19.19
CA ASP A 189 -20.77 10.41 -18.29
C ASP A 189 -21.22 10.89 -16.91
N GLN A 190 -22.36 11.59 -16.81
CA GLN A 190 -22.94 12.02 -15.52
C GLN A 190 -23.62 10.87 -14.77
N LEU A 191 -24.17 9.88 -15.49
CA LEU A 191 -24.79 8.69 -14.91
C LEU A 191 -23.74 7.68 -14.42
N GLN A 192 -22.58 7.64 -15.07
CA GLN A 192 -21.48 6.74 -14.73
C GLN A 192 -20.63 7.26 -13.56
N MET A 193 -20.65 8.57 -13.25
CA MET A 193 -19.76 9.18 -12.26
C MET A 193 -20.52 10.03 -11.23
N SER A 194 -20.88 9.44 -10.08
CA SER A 194 -21.61 10.19 -9.05
C SER A 194 -20.69 11.18 -8.33
N HIS A 195 -21.15 12.43 -8.17
CA HIS A 195 -20.43 13.53 -7.50
C HIS A 195 -19.14 14.01 -8.21
N ARG A 196 -19.02 13.81 -9.53
CA ARG A 196 -17.84 14.24 -10.31
C ARG A 196 -17.57 15.76 -10.23
N LYS A 197 -18.61 16.60 -10.22
CA LYS A 197 -18.49 18.07 -10.10
C LYS A 197 -17.77 18.46 -8.80
N ARG A 198 -18.28 17.95 -7.67
CA ARG A 198 -17.66 18.13 -6.36
C ARG A 198 -16.22 17.62 -6.32
N PHE A 199 -15.93 16.48 -6.96
CA PHE A 199 -14.57 15.98 -7.05
C PHE A 199 -13.64 16.96 -7.78
N LYS A 200 -14.07 17.50 -8.93
CA LYS A 200 -13.32 18.51 -9.67
C LYS A 200 -13.14 19.81 -8.88
N GLU A 201 -14.08 20.20 -8.03
CA GLU A 201 -13.94 21.38 -7.16
C GLU A 201 -12.97 21.14 -5.99
N GLU A 202 -13.01 19.97 -5.34
CA GLU A 202 -12.21 19.68 -4.13
C GLU A 202 -10.79 19.21 -4.43
N TYR A 203 -10.61 18.47 -5.55
CA TYR A 203 -9.34 17.87 -5.99
C TYR A 203 -8.85 18.47 -7.31
N GLY A 204 -9.59 19.38 -7.93
CA GLY A 204 -9.05 20.22 -8.98
C GLY A 204 -8.01 21.16 -8.40
N GLY A 205 -6.92 21.37 -9.13
CA GLY A 205 -5.98 22.44 -8.86
C GLY A 205 -6.28 23.60 -9.78
N SER A 206 -6.43 24.80 -9.21
CA SER A 206 -5.92 26.00 -9.89
C SER A 206 -4.43 25.75 -10.12
N GLU A 207 -3.91 26.07 -11.31
CA GLU A 207 -2.46 26.26 -11.44
C GLU A 207 -2.06 27.17 -10.28
N ILE A 208 -1.12 26.74 -9.44
CA ILE A 208 -0.48 27.66 -8.51
C ILE A 208 0.00 28.79 -9.40
N ASP A 209 -0.51 30.01 -9.20
CA ASP A 209 0.08 31.20 -9.80
C ASP A 209 1.57 31.09 -9.49
N THR A 210 2.36 30.65 -10.48
CA THR A 210 3.81 30.70 -10.37
C THR A 210 4.06 32.14 -9.99
N PRO A 211 4.60 32.44 -8.79
CA PRO A 211 4.75 33.82 -8.38
C PRO A 211 5.51 34.50 -9.50
N ALA A 212 4.87 35.49 -10.12
CA ALA A 212 5.47 36.25 -11.20
C ALA A 212 6.88 36.62 -10.73
N ASN A 213 7.89 36.17 -11.49
CA ASN A 213 9.30 36.22 -11.15
C ASN A 213 9.70 37.58 -10.56
N ASP A 214 9.70 37.70 -9.23
CA ASP A 214 10.41 38.75 -8.51
C ASP A 214 11.85 38.29 -8.27
N GLY A 215 12.57 37.96 -9.36
CA GLY A 215 14.03 37.96 -9.52
C GLY A 215 14.94 37.32 -8.45
N LYS A 216 14.43 36.65 -7.42
CA LYS A 216 15.18 36.11 -6.28
C LYS A 216 14.65 34.71 -6.01
N PHE A 217 15.47 33.70 -6.33
CA PHE A 217 15.18 32.25 -6.32
C PHE A 217 14.59 31.65 -7.61
N GLN A 218 15.18 31.99 -8.75
CA GLN A 218 14.96 31.25 -9.99
C GLN A 218 15.82 29.98 -10.07
N ARG A 219 15.59 29.02 -9.18
CA ARG A 219 16.11 27.64 -9.26
C ARG A 219 15.24 26.68 -8.44
N THR A 220 13.97 26.52 -8.80
CA THR A 220 13.26 25.28 -8.46
C THR A 220 13.59 24.27 -9.56
N SER A 221 14.07 23.07 -9.20
CA SER A 221 14.33 22.01 -10.16
C SER A 221 13.04 21.59 -10.88
N ASP A 222 13.13 21.02 -12.07
CA ASP A 222 11.96 20.50 -12.79
C ASP A 222 11.17 19.49 -11.94
N GLU A 223 11.89 18.67 -11.17
CA GLU A 223 11.32 17.73 -10.20
C GLU A 223 10.49 18.43 -9.11
N TYR A 224 10.98 19.57 -8.58
CA TYR A 224 10.24 20.34 -7.59
C TYR A 224 8.92 20.85 -8.20
N ASN A 225 8.98 21.42 -9.41
CA ASN A 225 7.81 21.96 -10.07
C ASN A 225 6.77 20.87 -10.36
N GLU A 226 7.21 19.65 -10.68
CA GLU A 226 6.30 18.53 -10.90
C GLU A 226 5.67 18.01 -9.61
N ILE A 227 6.46 17.87 -8.53
CA ILE A 227 5.98 17.40 -7.22
C ILE A 227 4.91 18.33 -6.65
N PHE A 228 5.15 19.63 -6.74
CA PHE A 228 4.26 20.65 -6.19
C PHE A 228 3.29 21.21 -7.24
N SER A 229 3.10 20.51 -8.36
CA SER A 229 2.10 20.87 -9.35
C SER A 229 0.68 20.60 -8.85
N GLY A 230 -0.26 21.47 -9.22
CA GLY A 230 -1.68 21.31 -8.90
C GLY A 230 -1.99 21.46 -7.40
N ASN A 231 -2.89 20.60 -6.90
CA ASN A 231 -3.40 20.71 -5.54
C ASN A 231 -2.51 19.95 -4.54
N ILE A 232 -1.71 20.69 -3.78
CA ILE A 232 -0.75 20.20 -2.78
C ILE A 232 -1.35 19.99 -1.37
N ASP A 233 -2.66 20.13 -1.19
CA ASP A 233 -3.30 19.88 0.10
C ASP A 233 -3.09 18.41 0.52
N ASP A 234 -2.59 18.21 1.74
CA ASP A 234 -2.24 16.92 2.34
C ASP A 234 -3.25 16.46 3.39
N HIS A 235 -4.37 17.16 3.56
CA HIS A 235 -5.45 16.77 4.45
C HIS A 235 -6.69 16.32 3.65
N PHE A 236 -6.77 15.02 3.35
CA PHE A 236 -7.90 14.48 2.64
C PHE A 236 -8.16 13.00 2.91
N ARG A 237 -9.38 12.59 2.54
CA ARG A 237 -9.82 11.20 2.51
C ARG A 237 -10.93 11.06 1.48
N LEU A 238 -10.83 10.05 0.63
CA LEU A 238 -11.77 9.80 -0.44
C LEU A 238 -12.15 8.32 -0.43
N GLY A 239 -13.42 8.05 -0.15
CA GLY A 239 -14.02 6.73 -0.34
C GLY A 239 -14.59 6.62 -1.75
N ILE A 240 -14.14 5.63 -2.51
CA ILE A 240 -14.64 5.34 -3.86
C ILE A 240 -15.32 3.96 -3.84
N SER A 241 -16.52 3.87 -4.40
CA SER A 241 -17.15 2.58 -4.70
C SER A 241 -17.16 2.34 -6.20
N VAL A 242 -16.80 1.13 -6.59
CA VAL A 242 -16.72 0.72 -8.00
C VAL A 242 -17.87 -0.22 -8.32
N THR A 243 -18.59 0.14 -9.37
CA THR A 243 -19.57 -0.72 -10.05
C THR A 243 -19.01 -1.05 -11.45
N ARG A 244 -19.61 -2.02 -12.16
CA ARG A 244 -19.06 -2.59 -13.42
C ARG A 244 -18.51 -1.56 -14.42
N LYS A 245 -19.17 -0.40 -14.57
CA LYS A 245 -18.77 0.71 -15.45
C LYS A 245 -19.02 2.08 -14.79
N SER A 246 -18.99 2.16 -13.46
CA SER A 246 -19.27 3.43 -12.77
C SER A 246 -18.51 3.58 -11.48
N LEU A 247 -18.05 4.81 -11.23
CA LEU A 247 -17.35 5.18 -10.02
C LEU A 247 -18.23 6.12 -9.20
N LYS A 248 -18.39 5.78 -7.92
CA LYS A 248 -19.09 6.61 -6.96
C LYS A 248 -18.11 7.22 -5.99
N PHE A 249 -17.92 8.54 -6.07
CA PHE A 249 -17.05 9.28 -5.16
C PHE A 249 -17.73 9.66 -3.84
N PHE A 250 -16.92 10.01 -2.85
CA PHE A 250 -17.35 10.48 -1.52
C PHE A 250 -18.26 9.49 -0.78
N GLN A 251 -18.05 8.19 -0.98
CA GLN A 251 -18.75 7.16 -0.22
C GLN A 251 -18.24 7.14 1.23
N SER A 252 -19.12 6.74 2.15
CA SER A 252 -18.71 6.47 3.51
C SER A 252 -17.72 5.31 3.55
N VAL A 253 -16.85 5.30 4.55
CA VAL A 253 -15.74 4.34 4.67
C VAL A 253 -16.21 2.87 4.65
N TYR A 254 -17.40 2.55 5.18
CA TYR A 254 -17.95 1.18 5.14
C TYR A 254 -18.65 0.84 3.81
N LYS A 255 -18.93 1.83 2.95
CA LYS A 255 -19.56 1.64 1.64
C LYS A 255 -18.57 1.76 0.48
N SER A 256 -17.35 2.20 0.73
CA SER A 256 -16.29 2.28 -0.27
C SER A 256 -15.61 0.93 -0.50
N ASP A 257 -15.18 0.71 -1.73
CA ASP A 257 -14.34 -0.43 -2.11
C ASP A 257 -12.85 -0.03 -2.08
N PHE A 258 -12.55 1.22 -2.44
CA PHE A 258 -11.24 1.87 -2.35
C PHE A 258 -11.26 3.00 -1.32
N LEU A 259 -10.20 3.09 -0.54
CA LEU A 259 -9.90 4.22 0.32
C LEU A 259 -8.64 4.90 -0.18
N ILE A 260 -8.75 6.13 -0.69
CA ILE A 260 -7.60 6.97 -1.04
C ILE A 260 -7.46 8.02 0.06
N VAL A 261 -6.33 8.03 0.74
CA VAL A 261 -6.13 8.85 1.94
C VAL A 261 -4.75 9.47 1.97
N SER A 262 -4.64 10.63 2.61
CA SER A 262 -3.36 11.09 3.11
C SER A 262 -3.06 10.47 4.49
N PRO A 263 -1.78 10.32 4.88
CA PRO A 263 -1.44 9.84 6.21
C PRO A 263 -2.06 10.70 7.32
N VAL A 264 -2.00 12.02 7.17
CA VAL A 264 -2.58 12.99 8.12
C VAL A 264 -4.09 12.82 8.20
N GLY A 265 -4.77 12.71 7.05
CA GLY A 265 -6.23 12.60 6.98
C GLY A 265 -6.76 11.32 7.63
N LEU A 266 -6.09 10.19 7.41
CA LEU A 266 -6.48 8.92 8.03
C LEU A 266 -6.14 8.88 9.53
N ARG A 267 -4.96 9.36 9.94
CA ARG A 267 -4.60 9.42 11.36
C ARG A 267 -5.58 10.28 12.15
N THR A 268 -5.90 11.47 11.65
CA THR A 268 -6.88 12.36 12.27
C THR A 268 -8.25 11.69 12.43
N LEU A 269 -8.67 10.89 11.44
CA LEU A 269 -9.92 10.14 11.52
C LEU A 269 -9.91 9.07 12.62
N LEU A 270 -8.81 8.32 12.74
CA LEU A 270 -8.65 7.31 13.78
C LEU A 270 -8.58 7.94 15.17
N GLU A 271 -7.84 9.03 15.34
CA GLU A 271 -7.75 9.75 16.62
C GLU A 271 -9.10 10.35 17.04
N LYS A 272 -9.86 10.94 16.11
CA LYS A 272 -11.23 11.43 16.39
C LYS A 272 -12.14 10.32 16.88
N ARG A 273 -12.07 9.13 16.27
CA ARG A 273 -12.83 7.95 16.71
C ARG A 273 -12.40 7.48 18.11
N ARG A 274 -11.10 7.45 18.37
CA ARG A 274 -10.53 7.13 19.69
C ARG A 274 -11.03 8.08 20.78
N GLN A 275 -11.03 9.39 20.51
CA GLN A 275 -11.51 10.39 21.48
C GLN A 275 -13.00 10.30 21.73
N LYS A 276 -13.81 10.13 20.68
CA LYS A 276 -15.27 9.96 20.82
C LYS A 276 -15.61 8.76 21.70
N ARG A 277 -14.90 7.65 21.53
CA ARG A 277 -15.07 6.45 22.36
C ARG A 277 -14.71 6.70 23.82
N LYS A 278 -13.56 7.31 24.10
CA LYS A 278 -13.16 7.68 25.47
C LYS A 278 -14.19 8.56 26.18
N ARG A 279 -14.85 9.45 25.44
CA ARG A 279 -15.94 10.29 26.00
C ARG A 279 -17.19 9.49 26.32
N ALA A 280 -17.56 8.51 25.48
CA ALA A 280 -18.69 7.62 25.74
C ALA A 280 -18.43 6.69 26.94
N GLU A 281 -17.23 6.12 27.04
CA GLU A 281 -16.82 5.31 28.20
C GLU A 281 -16.78 6.13 29.51
N ALA A 282 -16.48 7.43 29.41
CA ALA A 282 -16.50 8.33 30.57
C ALA A 282 -17.93 8.73 31.00
N SER A 283 -18.89 8.78 30.07
CA SER A 283 -20.29 9.07 30.40
C SER A 283 -21.04 7.85 30.94
N ASP A 284 -20.70 6.63 30.49
CA ASP A 284 -21.33 5.40 30.99
C ASP A 284 -20.90 5.08 32.43
N ASN A 285 -19.73 5.57 32.87
CA ASN A 285 -19.20 5.41 34.23
C ASN A 285 -19.75 6.44 35.25
N SER A 286 -20.58 7.41 34.85
CA SER A 286 -21.12 8.43 35.77
C SER A 286 -22.55 8.16 36.26
N ASP A 287 -23.21 7.09 35.80
CA ASP A 287 -24.61 6.76 36.13
C ASP A 287 -24.81 5.31 36.67
N SER A 288 -23.77 4.68 37.23
CA SER A 288 -23.88 3.36 37.87
C SER A 288 -23.15 3.29 39.22
N ASP A 289 -23.85 3.73 40.27
CA ASP A 289 -23.68 3.17 41.61
C ASP A 289 -24.29 1.77 41.59
N ASP A 290 -23.51 0.74 41.22
CA ASP A 290 -23.72 -0.64 41.69
C ASP A 290 -22.50 -1.51 41.34
N ASP A 291 -22.13 -2.33 42.32
CA ASP A 291 -20.91 -3.13 42.43
C ASP A 291 -20.78 -4.23 41.35
N ASP A 292 -19.63 -4.26 40.66
CA ASP A 292 -18.81 -5.46 40.36
C ASP A 292 -17.75 -5.11 39.30
N LYS A 293 -16.51 -4.85 39.75
CA LYS A 293 -15.36 -4.57 38.87
C LYS A 293 -14.58 -5.84 38.57
N ASP A 294 -14.92 -6.50 37.46
CA ASP A 294 -13.99 -7.42 36.81
C ASP A 294 -12.82 -6.64 36.18
N GLN A 295 -11.63 -6.89 36.73
CA GLN A 295 -10.35 -6.35 36.28
C GLN A 295 -9.84 -7.14 35.06
N ASP A 296 -10.14 -6.70 33.83
CA ASP A 296 -9.33 -7.13 32.65
C ASP A 296 -9.53 -6.30 31.35
N SER A 297 -9.76 -4.99 31.42
CA SER A 297 -10.15 -4.18 30.24
C SER A 297 -9.14 -3.10 29.78
N SER A 298 -7.87 -3.13 30.22
CA SER A 298 -6.97 -1.99 30.03
C SER A 298 -5.94 -2.06 28.87
N ALA A 299 -5.86 -3.14 28.08
CA ALA A 299 -4.83 -3.26 27.02
C ALA A 299 -5.34 -3.48 25.58
N ASN A 300 -6.61 -3.85 25.38
CA ASN A 300 -7.09 -4.36 24.07
C ASN A 300 -7.99 -3.41 23.27
N ASN A 301 -8.23 -2.17 23.69
CA ASN A 301 -9.30 -1.30 23.14
C ASN A 301 -8.98 -0.55 21.82
N ALA A 302 -7.88 -0.88 21.13
CA ALA A 302 -7.49 -0.21 19.89
C ALA A 302 -8.31 -0.66 18.66
N SER A 303 -8.84 -1.88 18.67
CA SER A 303 -9.36 -2.53 17.46
C SER A 303 -10.65 -1.92 16.91
N THR A 304 -11.60 -1.53 17.76
CA THR A 304 -12.89 -0.91 17.31
C THR A 304 -12.70 0.41 16.55
N ILE A 305 -11.57 1.09 16.74
CA ILE A 305 -11.31 2.42 16.15
C ILE A 305 -11.06 2.30 14.64
N ALA A 306 -10.49 1.17 14.22
CA ALA A 306 -10.00 0.92 12.87
C ALA A 306 -10.70 -0.28 12.20
N ASP A 307 -11.91 -0.65 12.62
CA ASP A 307 -12.64 -1.82 12.11
C ASP A 307 -12.72 -1.87 10.57
N PHE A 308 -12.81 -0.70 9.93
CA PHE A 308 -12.90 -0.62 8.48
C PHE A 308 -11.59 -0.99 7.75
N LEU A 309 -10.44 -0.98 8.44
CA LEU A 309 -9.12 -1.35 7.92
C LEU A 309 -8.83 -2.86 8.07
N SER A 310 -9.72 -3.63 8.70
CA SER A 310 -9.52 -5.06 8.99
C SER A 310 -9.45 -5.92 7.73
N SER A 311 -10.29 -5.64 6.72
CA SER A 311 -10.41 -6.42 5.48
C SER A 311 -9.53 -5.96 4.32
N ILE A 312 -8.55 -5.09 4.55
CA ILE A 312 -7.70 -4.59 3.46
C ILE A 312 -6.84 -5.73 2.91
N GLU A 313 -6.96 -5.96 1.61
CA GLU A 313 -6.28 -7.00 0.85
C GLU A 313 -5.11 -6.43 0.03
N CYS A 314 -5.18 -5.16 -0.41
CA CYS A 314 -4.07 -4.47 -1.08
C CYS A 314 -3.80 -3.09 -0.48
N VAL A 315 -2.53 -2.78 -0.23
CA VAL A 315 -2.06 -1.45 0.18
C VAL A 315 -1.08 -0.92 -0.85
N TYR A 316 -1.37 0.26 -1.38
CA TYR A 316 -0.48 0.98 -2.29
C TYR A 316 0.00 2.27 -1.62
N ILE A 317 1.31 2.43 -1.47
CA ILE A 317 1.96 3.63 -0.94
C ILE A 317 2.75 4.25 -2.09
N ASP A 318 2.30 5.42 -2.55
CA ASP A 318 3.02 6.19 -3.57
C ASP A 318 3.93 7.23 -2.91
N GLN A 319 5.06 7.53 -3.56
CA GLN A 319 5.98 8.60 -3.16
C GLN A 319 6.37 8.58 -1.68
N LEU A 320 6.87 7.43 -1.20
CA LEU A 320 7.27 7.27 0.21
C LEU A 320 8.33 8.29 0.66
N ASP A 321 9.16 8.75 -0.26
CA ASP A 321 10.11 9.84 -0.08
C ASP A 321 9.43 11.17 0.29
N ILE A 322 8.34 11.54 -0.38
CA ILE A 322 7.58 12.76 -0.08
C ILE A 322 6.78 12.58 1.20
N LEU A 323 6.18 11.41 1.41
CA LEU A 323 5.52 11.07 2.67
C LEU A 323 6.49 11.14 3.86
N SER A 324 7.77 10.87 3.61
CA SER A 324 8.82 11.00 4.61
C SER A 324 9.15 12.43 4.99
N MET A 325 8.97 13.37 4.07
CA MET A 325 9.15 14.80 4.33
C MET A 325 8.00 15.38 5.16
N GLN A 326 6.80 14.80 5.05
CA GLN A 326 5.64 15.18 5.88
C GLN A 326 5.81 14.68 7.32
N ASN A 327 5.58 13.38 7.55
CA ASN A 327 5.80 12.69 8.82
C ASN A 327 5.58 11.17 8.65
N LEU A 328 6.66 10.37 8.72
CA LEU A 328 6.55 8.91 8.62
C LEU A 328 5.81 8.25 9.80
N ASP A 329 5.74 8.88 10.97
CA ASP A 329 5.07 8.31 12.13
C ASP A 329 3.56 8.15 11.88
N HIS A 330 2.98 9.00 11.04
CA HIS A 330 1.59 8.85 10.61
C HIS A 330 1.39 7.56 9.82
N LEU A 331 2.35 7.24 8.95
CA LEU A 331 2.33 6.02 8.15
C LEU A 331 2.54 4.77 9.03
N PHE A 332 3.52 4.78 9.94
CA PHE A 332 3.71 3.69 10.90
C PHE A 332 2.44 3.44 11.71
N PHE A 333 1.83 4.50 12.25
CA PHE A 333 0.58 4.38 13.00
C PHE A 333 -0.55 3.75 12.17
N ILE A 334 -0.71 4.14 10.89
CA ILE A 334 -1.72 3.55 10.02
C ILE A 334 -1.43 2.07 9.80
N LEU A 335 -0.20 1.72 9.42
CA LEU A 335 0.20 0.35 9.09
C LEU A 335 0.12 -0.59 10.31
N GLU A 336 0.36 -0.10 11.52
CA GLU A 336 0.17 -0.83 12.78
C GLU A 336 -1.30 -1.15 13.08
N ASN A 337 -2.23 -0.29 12.64
CA ASN A 337 -3.67 -0.49 12.82
C ASN A 337 -4.34 -1.24 11.64
N LEU A 338 -3.57 -1.72 10.66
CA LEU A 338 -4.11 -2.51 9.54
C LEU A 338 -4.37 -3.96 9.95
N ASN A 339 -5.43 -4.55 9.39
CA ASN A 339 -5.76 -5.98 9.53
C ASN A 339 -5.95 -6.45 10.99
N VAL A 340 -6.27 -5.53 11.89
CA VAL A 340 -6.65 -5.86 13.27
C VAL A 340 -8.07 -6.43 13.27
N ILE A 341 -8.30 -7.50 14.04
CA ILE A 341 -9.63 -8.11 14.18
C ILE A 341 -10.54 -7.12 14.90
N PRO A 342 -11.70 -6.77 14.33
CA PRO A 342 -12.66 -5.89 15.00
C PRO A 342 -13.25 -6.58 16.23
N GLN A 343 -13.37 -5.85 17.33
CA GLN A 343 -13.97 -6.37 18.58
C GLN A 343 -15.51 -6.33 18.59
N GLN A 344 -16.10 -5.38 17.87
CA GLN A 344 -17.55 -5.23 17.79
C GLN A 344 -18.02 -5.64 16.41
N ALA A 345 -19.03 -6.51 16.37
CA ALA A 345 -19.73 -6.84 15.14
C ALA A 345 -20.46 -5.59 14.62
N THR A 346 -20.20 -5.20 13.37
CA THR A 346 -21.09 -4.24 12.72
C THR A 346 -22.39 -4.97 12.37
N ALA A 347 -23.55 -4.31 12.48
CA ALA A 347 -24.86 -4.90 12.21
C ALA A 347 -25.01 -5.53 10.81
N THR A 348 -24.09 -5.25 9.88
CA THR A 348 -24.09 -5.75 8.49
C THR A 348 -23.15 -6.93 8.25
N THR A 349 -22.41 -7.39 9.26
CA THR A 349 -21.36 -8.39 9.08
C THR A 349 -21.89 -9.80 9.33
N ASP A 350 -21.85 -10.65 8.30
CA ASP A 350 -22.23 -12.06 8.38
C ASP A 350 -21.00 -12.94 8.64
N PHE A 351 -20.85 -13.43 9.87
CA PHE A 351 -19.69 -14.22 10.31
C PHE A 351 -19.53 -15.55 9.57
N SER A 352 -20.64 -16.15 9.11
CA SER A 352 -20.60 -17.43 8.38
C SER A 352 -19.81 -17.32 7.06
N ARG A 353 -19.79 -16.11 6.51
CA ARG A 353 -19.17 -15.79 5.21
C ARG A 353 -17.77 -15.21 5.29
N ILE A 354 -17.27 -14.98 6.49
CA ILE A 354 -15.94 -14.41 6.67
C ILE A 354 -14.89 -15.49 6.37
N ARG A 355 -13.86 -15.10 5.62
CA ARG A 355 -12.72 -15.97 5.33
C ARG A 355 -12.02 -16.43 6.61
N TYR A 356 -11.64 -17.71 6.66
CA TYR A 356 -10.97 -18.31 7.82
C TYR A 356 -9.73 -17.54 8.27
N TRP A 357 -8.86 -17.17 7.34
CA TRP A 357 -7.64 -16.41 7.65
C TRP A 357 -7.94 -15.01 8.21
N SER A 358 -9.09 -14.40 7.90
CA SER A 358 -9.51 -13.14 8.53
C SER A 358 -9.94 -13.36 9.97
N LEU A 359 -10.71 -14.44 10.23
CA LEU A 359 -11.14 -14.81 11.58
C LEU A 359 -9.95 -15.12 12.50
N ASN A 360 -8.93 -15.81 11.97
CA ASN A 360 -7.72 -16.16 12.71
C ASN A 360 -6.72 -14.99 12.85
N GLY A 361 -7.00 -13.82 12.28
CA GLY A 361 -6.10 -12.66 12.34
C GLY A 361 -4.87 -12.76 11.43
N TRP A 362 -4.90 -13.66 10.45
CA TRP A 362 -3.82 -13.91 9.50
C TRP A 362 -3.91 -13.04 8.24
N ALA A 363 -4.87 -12.12 8.18
CA ALA A 363 -5.06 -11.21 7.04
C ALA A 363 -3.79 -10.45 6.62
N ARG A 364 -2.86 -10.17 7.57
CA ARG A 364 -1.56 -9.56 7.28
C ARG A 364 -0.67 -10.36 6.32
N PHE A 365 -0.82 -11.69 6.29
CA PHE A 365 -0.04 -12.58 5.43
C PHE A 365 -0.64 -12.70 4.03
N TYR A 366 -1.92 -12.37 3.85
CA TYR A 366 -2.60 -12.38 2.55
C TYR A 366 -2.62 -11.00 1.89
N ARG A 367 -2.39 -9.95 2.67
CA ARG A 367 -2.35 -8.58 2.20
C ARG A 367 -1.11 -8.34 1.35
N GLN A 368 -1.31 -7.75 0.18
CA GLN A 368 -0.24 -7.23 -0.66
C GLN A 368 0.14 -5.80 -0.29
N LEU A 369 1.43 -5.52 -0.17
CA LEU A 369 1.99 -4.19 0.05
C LEU A 369 2.85 -3.77 -1.15
N ILE A 370 2.46 -2.69 -1.83
CA ILE A 370 3.19 -2.08 -2.95
C ILE A 370 3.67 -0.71 -2.51
N VAL A 371 4.98 -0.48 -2.56
CA VAL A 371 5.61 0.76 -2.10
C VAL A 371 6.52 1.32 -3.18
N LEU A 372 6.31 2.58 -3.54
CA LEU A 372 7.17 3.30 -4.48
C LEU A 372 7.90 4.43 -3.78
N SER A 373 9.16 4.65 -4.13
CA SER A 373 9.96 5.80 -3.72
C SER A 373 10.95 6.21 -4.80
N SER A 374 11.42 7.45 -4.75
CA SER A 374 12.45 7.94 -5.66
C SER A 374 13.87 7.49 -5.29
N PHE A 375 14.09 7.11 -4.03
CA PHE A 375 15.37 6.60 -3.52
C PHE A 375 15.17 5.54 -2.44
N THR A 376 16.24 4.82 -2.10
CA THR A 376 16.24 3.85 -0.98
C THR A 376 16.79 4.49 0.29
N SER A 377 16.12 4.25 1.43
CA SER A 377 16.59 4.65 2.76
C SER A 377 16.46 3.47 3.74
N PRO A 378 17.35 3.33 4.74
CA PRO A 378 17.20 2.31 5.78
C PRO A 378 15.86 2.37 6.51
N LEU A 379 15.27 3.57 6.64
CA LEU A 379 13.94 3.75 7.21
C LEU A 379 12.83 3.17 6.33
N PHE A 380 12.96 3.29 5.00
CA PHE A 380 11.99 2.73 4.06
C PHE A 380 12.08 1.21 4.02
N LEU A 381 13.30 0.67 4.07
CA LEU A 381 13.55 -0.76 4.15
C LEU A 381 13.04 -1.34 5.47
N SER A 382 13.24 -0.66 6.59
CA SER A 382 12.74 -1.13 7.89
C SER A 382 11.22 -1.13 7.95
N LEU A 383 10.58 -0.10 7.39
CA LEU A 383 9.12 -0.05 7.22
C LEU A 383 8.65 -1.21 6.33
N PHE A 384 9.25 -1.38 5.16
CA PHE A 384 8.86 -2.43 4.22
C PHE A 384 9.02 -3.81 4.86
N HIS A 385 10.19 -4.17 5.39
CA HIS A 385 10.40 -5.48 6.01
C HIS A 385 9.57 -5.74 7.26
N ARG A 386 9.08 -4.70 7.95
CA ARG A 386 8.18 -4.84 9.09
C ARG A 386 6.75 -5.17 8.68
N PHE A 387 6.28 -4.63 7.57
CA PHE A 387 4.87 -4.74 7.15
C PHE A 387 4.64 -5.63 5.91
N ALA A 388 5.70 -5.93 5.14
CA ALA A 388 5.69 -6.88 4.04
C ALA A 388 5.83 -8.30 4.58
N MET A 389 4.70 -8.89 4.94
CA MET A 389 4.60 -10.21 5.55
C MET A 389 3.85 -11.18 4.64
N ASN A 390 3.67 -10.84 3.36
CA ASN A 390 2.87 -11.65 2.47
C ASN A 390 3.50 -13.04 2.25
N TYR A 391 2.66 -14.07 2.29
CA TYR A 391 3.11 -15.44 2.12
C TYR A 391 3.60 -15.74 0.69
N ALA A 392 3.12 -14.99 -0.31
CA ALA A 392 3.63 -15.08 -1.67
C ALA A 392 5.13 -14.72 -1.71
N GLY A 393 5.58 -13.85 -0.79
CA GLY A 393 6.94 -13.35 -0.69
C GLY A 393 7.03 -11.85 -0.95
N GLN A 394 8.23 -11.30 -0.75
CA GLN A 394 8.56 -9.90 -0.99
C GLN A 394 9.63 -9.79 -2.09
N CYS A 395 9.52 -8.74 -2.91
CA CYS A 395 10.45 -8.36 -3.96
C CYS A 395 10.98 -6.96 -3.67
N LEU A 396 12.28 -6.86 -3.44
CA LEU A 396 13.00 -5.62 -3.25
C LEU A 396 13.78 -5.33 -4.53
N ILE A 397 13.38 -4.30 -5.26
CA ILE A 397 14.07 -3.89 -6.48
C ILE A 397 15.23 -3.00 -6.08
N GLN A 398 16.44 -3.35 -6.51
CA GLN A 398 17.64 -2.56 -6.22
C GLN A 398 17.65 -1.31 -7.09
N PRO A 399 18.10 -0.17 -6.55
CA PRO A 399 18.19 1.04 -7.34
C PRO A 399 19.20 0.88 -8.48
N HIS A 400 18.77 1.21 -9.71
CA HIS A 400 19.65 1.20 -10.86
C HIS A 400 20.27 2.59 -10.98
N PHE A 401 21.50 2.74 -10.49
CA PHE A 401 22.27 3.95 -10.73
C PHE A 401 23.02 3.78 -12.06
N PRO A 402 22.70 4.56 -13.11
CA PRO A 402 23.55 4.62 -14.29
C PRO A 402 24.88 5.21 -13.84
N LEU A 403 25.85 4.35 -13.54
CA LEU A 403 27.20 4.72 -13.13
C LEU A 403 27.92 5.31 -14.35
N ASN A 404 27.63 6.57 -14.67
CA ASN A 404 28.53 7.41 -15.47
C ASN A 404 29.71 7.94 -14.62
N GLY A 405 29.91 7.39 -13.42
CA GLY A 405 31.03 7.70 -12.54
C GLY A 405 31.29 6.54 -11.58
N TYR A 406 32.56 6.38 -11.18
CA TYR A 406 32.95 5.39 -10.17
C TYR A 406 32.59 5.92 -8.77
N ILE A 407 31.52 5.40 -8.17
CA ILE A 407 31.43 5.42 -6.71
C ILE A 407 32.39 4.32 -6.26
N ARG A 408 33.61 4.71 -5.86
CA ARG A 408 34.53 3.78 -5.19
C ARG A 408 33.75 3.18 -4.03
N PRO A 409 33.52 1.85 -3.95
CA PRO A 409 32.91 1.28 -2.76
C PRO A 409 33.76 1.78 -1.60
N LEU A 410 33.14 2.54 -0.69
CA LEU A 410 33.80 2.98 0.54
C LEU A 410 34.38 1.70 1.14
N SER A 411 35.71 1.61 1.12
CA SER A 411 36.44 0.50 1.70
C SER A 411 35.85 0.23 3.07
N ALA A 412 35.50 -1.02 3.37
CA ALA A 412 34.91 -1.38 4.64
C ALA A 412 35.74 -0.78 5.78
N PHE A 413 35.24 0.30 6.38
CA PHE A 413 35.94 0.92 7.50
C PHE A 413 35.88 -0.10 8.64
N PRO A 414 37.01 -0.41 9.29
CA PRO A 414 36.98 -1.25 10.47
C PRO A 414 36.15 -0.55 11.55
N GLN A 415 34.92 -1.03 11.78
CA GLN A 415 34.09 -0.55 12.88
C GLN A 415 34.60 -1.16 14.19
N LEU A 416 35.09 -0.33 15.09
CA LEU A 416 35.55 -0.75 16.41
C LEU A 416 34.48 -0.43 17.45
N PHE A 417 33.85 -1.48 18.00
CA PHE A 417 32.87 -1.33 19.07
C PHE A 417 33.57 -1.42 20.44
N GLN A 418 33.64 -0.31 21.17
CA GLN A 418 34.20 -0.27 22.53
C GLN A 418 33.09 -0.03 23.55
N ARG A 419 32.99 -0.94 24.54
CA ARG A 419 32.05 -0.80 25.65
C ARG A 419 32.57 0.24 26.65
N ILE A 420 31.78 1.27 26.93
CA ILE A 420 32.04 2.21 28.02
C ILE A 420 31.36 1.66 29.29
N PRO A 421 32.07 1.49 30.42
CA PRO A 421 31.54 0.84 31.62
C PRO A 421 30.58 1.73 32.44
N VAL A 422 30.18 2.91 31.93
CA VAL A 422 29.45 3.93 32.68
C VAL A 422 28.08 4.20 32.06
N CYS A 423 27.04 4.26 32.90
CA CYS A 423 25.65 4.50 32.48
C CYS A 423 25.26 5.99 32.40
N ASP A 424 25.88 6.86 33.20
CA ASP A 424 25.53 8.28 33.25
C ASP A 424 26.05 9.05 32.01
N PRO A 425 25.21 9.84 31.30
CA PRO A 425 25.61 10.49 30.04
C PRO A 425 26.81 11.43 30.17
N THR A 426 26.90 12.18 31.27
CA THR A 426 27.96 13.17 31.51
C THR A 426 29.29 12.48 31.74
N LEU A 427 29.31 11.44 32.60
CA LEU A 427 30.50 10.63 32.84
C LEU A 427 30.93 9.83 31.60
N ARG A 428 29.96 9.37 30.79
CA ARG A 428 30.24 8.68 29.52
C ARG A 428 30.92 9.62 28.51
N PHE A 429 30.50 10.89 28.44
CA PHE A 429 31.12 11.89 27.58
C PHE A 429 32.55 12.21 28.05
N ASN A 430 32.75 12.40 29.36
CA ASN A 430 34.09 12.64 29.91
C ASN A 430 35.03 11.46 29.65
N TYR A 431 34.55 10.23 29.85
CA TYR A 431 35.32 9.01 29.54
C TYR A 431 35.71 8.93 28.05
N PHE A 432 34.81 9.33 27.15
CA PHE A 432 35.11 9.40 25.72
C PHE A 432 36.21 10.42 25.42
N VAL A 433 36.11 11.63 25.96
CA VAL A 433 37.09 12.71 25.75
C VAL A 433 38.46 12.36 26.32
N GLU A 434 38.52 11.68 27.47
CA GLU A 434 39.80 11.36 28.13
C GLU A 434 40.47 10.10 27.58
N HIS A 435 39.72 9.07 27.17
CA HIS A 435 40.29 7.76 26.86
C HIS A 435 40.13 7.31 25.40
N ILE A 436 39.12 7.81 24.70
CA ILE A 436 38.79 7.36 23.34
C ILE A 436 39.28 8.40 22.32
N LEU A 437 38.95 9.69 22.51
CA LEU A 437 39.33 10.77 21.60
C LEU A 437 40.85 10.89 21.37
N PRO A 438 41.72 10.81 22.39
CA PRO A 438 43.17 10.99 22.18
C PRO A 438 43.81 9.86 21.36
N ARG A 439 43.14 8.71 21.24
CA ARG A 439 43.58 7.59 20.39
C ARG A 439 43.42 7.90 18.90
N PHE A 440 42.53 8.82 18.55
CA PHE A 440 42.32 9.27 17.17
C PHE A 440 43.15 10.50 16.82
N ASP A 441 43.64 11.25 17.81
CA ASP A 441 44.54 12.40 17.62
C ASP A 441 46.01 11.97 17.43
N THR A 442 46.35 10.72 17.75
CA THR A 442 47.69 10.15 17.54
C THR A 442 47.76 9.47 16.18
N SER A 443 48.77 9.85 15.38
CA SER A 443 48.99 9.53 13.95
C SER A 443 49.03 8.03 13.57
N THR A 444 48.74 7.12 14.50
CA THR A 444 48.52 5.69 14.26
C THR A 444 47.20 5.36 13.56
N TYR A 445 46.26 6.31 13.48
CA TYR A 445 44.98 6.16 12.79
C TYR A 445 44.79 7.12 11.60
N ASP A 446 45.87 7.76 11.13
CA ASP A 446 45.84 8.51 9.87
C ASP A 446 45.67 7.51 8.72
N HIS A 447 44.46 7.48 8.14
CA HIS A 447 44.12 6.75 6.92
C HIS A 447 44.17 7.67 5.70
#